data_AF-X1AAI5-F1
#
_entry.id   AF-X1AAI5-F1
#
_cell.length_a   1.000
_cell.length_b   1.000
_cell.length_c   1.000
_cell.angle_alpha   90.00
_cell.angle_beta   90.00
_cell.angle_gamma   90.00
#
_symmetry.space_group_name_H-M   'P 1'
#
loop_
_entity.id
_entity.type
_entity.pdbx_description
1 polymer ?
#
loop_
_entity_poly.entity_id
_entity_poly.type
_entity_poly.pdbx_seq_one_letter_code
_entity_poly.pdbx_strand_id
1 'polypeptide(L)'
;INYVKPACVAACPVEALIFDYKIEVIKEANRRVERNKSPSYIMGIREAGGTDLLTILPARPQYLGFVVAPQKIINQDLDKRRIASAGFT
;
A
#
# COMPACT_ATOMS: atom_id res chain seq x y z
N ILE A 1 8.71 6.03 -21.52
CA ILE A 1 9.10 5.64 -20.14
C ILE A 1 9.39 4.15 -20.17
N ASN A 2 10.62 3.74 -19.89
CA ASN A 2 10.99 2.31 -19.89
C ASN A 2 10.40 1.65 -18.63
N TYR A 3 9.49 0.72 -18.81
CA TYR A 3 8.85 -0.05 -17.72
C TYR A 3 9.83 -1.14 -17.25
N VAL A 4 10.81 -0.74 -16.43
CA VAL A 4 11.84 -1.65 -15.89
C VAL A 4 11.64 -1.75 -14.38
N LYS A 5 11.63 -2.99 -13.87
CA LYS A 5 11.49 -3.25 -12.43
C LYS A 5 12.66 -2.61 -11.66
N PRO A 6 12.42 -2.00 -10.49
CA PRO A 6 13.49 -1.55 -9.59
C PRO A 6 14.43 -2.70 -9.21
N ALA A 7 15.71 -2.39 -8.99
CA ALA A 7 16.73 -3.39 -8.68
C ALA A 7 16.34 -4.29 -7.50
N CYS A 8 15.83 -3.72 -6.40
CA CYS A 8 15.39 -4.49 -5.23
C CYS A 8 14.23 -5.45 -5.54
N VAL A 9 13.34 -5.06 -6.46
CA VAL A 9 12.20 -5.89 -6.89
C VAL A 9 12.67 -7.03 -7.77
N ALA A 10 13.58 -6.74 -8.71
CA ALA A 10 14.18 -7.76 -9.58
C ALA A 10 15.08 -8.75 -8.82
N ALA A 11 15.73 -8.28 -7.75
CA ALA A 11 16.65 -9.09 -6.94
C ALA A 11 15.94 -9.95 -5.87
N CYS A 12 14.65 -9.75 -5.59
CA CYS A 12 13.97 -10.42 -4.50
C CYS A 12 13.65 -11.89 -4.87
N PRO A 13 14.30 -12.89 -4.25
CA PRO A 13 14.15 -14.30 -4.65
C PRO A 13 12.80 -14.89 -4.23
N VAL A 14 12.16 -14.32 -3.22
CA VAL A 14 10.90 -14.80 -2.63
C VAL A 14 9.67 -14.00 -3.07
N GLU A 15 9.85 -13.07 -4.02
CA GLU A 15 8.78 -12.24 -4.58
C GLU A 15 7.96 -11.46 -3.52
N ALA A 16 8.63 -11.10 -2.42
CA ALA A 16 8.05 -10.26 -1.38
C ALA A 16 7.71 -8.87 -1.92
N LEU A 17 8.58 -8.32 -2.77
CA LEU A 17 8.41 -7.04 -3.44
C LEU A 17 7.80 -7.23 -4.83
N ILE A 18 6.84 -6.38 -5.17
CA ILE A 18 6.23 -6.30 -6.50
C ILE A 18 6.28 -4.85 -7.00
N PHE A 19 6.26 -4.67 -8.31
CA PHE A 19 6.22 -3.36 -8.94
C PHE A 19 5.23 -3.39 -10.11
N ASP A 20 4.22 -2.54 -10.01
CA ASP A 20 3.19 -2.37 -11.04
C ASP A 20 2.48 -1.01 -10.86
N TYR A 21 1.46 -0.75 -11.68
CA TYR A 21 0.52 0.34 -11.48
C TYR A 21 -0.15 0.23 -10.10
N LYS A 22 -0.31 1.38 -9.45
CA LYS A 22 -0.83 1.50 -8.08
C LYS A 22 -2.09 0.68 -7.81
N ILE A 23 -3.06 0.70 -8.73
CA ILE A 23 -4.33 -0.04 -8.58
C ILE A 23 -4.08 -1.56 -8.56
N GLU A 24 -3.19 -2.05 -9.40
CA GLU A 24 -2.85 -3.48 -9.44
C GLU A 24 -2.07 -3.91 -8.19
N VAL A 25 -1.16 -3.07 -7.70
CA VAL A 25 -0.47 -3.29 -6.42
C VAL A 25 -1.46 -3.33 -5.24
N ILE A 26 -2.47 -2.45 -5.22
CA ILE A 26 -3.52 -2.46 -4.19
C ILE A 26 -4.34 -3.76 -4.25
N LYS A 27 -4.78 -4.17 -5.44
CA LYS A 27 -5.53 -5.42 -5.63
C LYS A 27 -4.72 -6.63 -5.15
N GLU A 28 -3.45 -6.70 -5.52
CA GLU A 28 -2.56 -7.79 -5.10
C GLU A 28 -2.32 -7.76 -3.58
N ALA A 29 -2.16 -6.58 -2.98
CA ALA A 29 -2.02 -6.45 -1.53
C ALA A 29 -3.25 -6.99 -0.79
N ASN A 30 -4.46 -6.64 -1.24
CA ASN A 30 -5.71 -7.18 -0.69
C ASN A 30 -5.78 -8.71 -0.84
N ARG A 31 -5.45 -9.23 -2.04
CA ARG A 31 -5.41 -10.67 -2.31
C ARG A 31 -4.45 -11.42 -1.37
N ARG A 32 -3.26 -10.85 -1.10
CA ARG A 32 -2.27 -11.42 -0.18
C ARG A 32 -2.78 -11.44 1.26
N VAL A 33 -3.41 -10.37 1.72
CA VAL A 33 -4.01 -10.28 3.06
C VAL A 33 -5.12 -11.32 3.22
N GLU A 34 -6.02 -11.44 2.25
CA GLU A 34 -7.10 -12.44 2.26
C GLU A 34 -6.55 -13.87 2.32
N ARG A 35 -5.47 -14.16 1.58
CA ARG A 35 -4.83 -15.48 1.57
C ARG A 35 -4.13 -15.82 2.89
N ASN A 36 -3.50 -14.85 3.55
CA ASN A 36 -2.65 -15.10 4.73
C ASN A 36 -3.47 -15.47 5.99
N LYS A 37 -4.80 -15.24 5.99
CA LYS A 37 -5.75 -15.54 7.09
C LYS A 37 -5.34 -15.04 8.49
N SER A 38 -4.31 -14.21 8.56
CA SER A 38 -3.74 -13.65 9.78
C SER A 38 -4.04 -12.16 9.82
N PRO A 39 -4.17 -11.55 11.02
CA PRO A 39 -4.31 -10.11 11.15
C PRO A 39 -3.22 -9.41 10.32
N SER A 40 -3.63 -8.57 9.40
CA SER A 40 -2.72 -7.86 8.52
C SER A 40 -3.16 -6.41 8.37
N TYR A 41 -2.20 -5.51 8.17
CA TYR A 41 -2.43 -4.09 7.94
C TYR A 41 -1.70 -3.66 6.67
N ILE A 42 -2.40 -3.06 5.72
CA ILE A 42 -1.78 -2.52 4.51
C ILE A 42 -1.46 -1.05 4.76
N MET A 43 -0.19 -0.76 5.03
CA MET A 43 0.32 0.60 5.22
C MET A 43 0.65 1.25 3.88
N GLY A 44 0.40 2.55 3.78
CA GLY A 44 0.73 3.38 2.64
C GLY A 44 -0.47 3.76 1.78
N ILE A 45 -1.67 3.25 2.07
CA ILE A 45 -2.90 3.60 1.33
C ILE A 45 -3.38 5.00 1.71
N ARG A 46 -3.35 5.33 3.01
CA ARG A 46 -3.92 6.58 3.56
C ARG A 46 -2.87 7.47 4.20
N GLU A 47 -1.82 6.86 4.72
CA GLU A 47 -0.67 7.51 5.34
C GLU A 47 -0.08 8.54 4.38
N ALA A 48 0.22 9.74 4.89
CA ALA A 48 0.69 10.88 4.09
C ALA A 48 -0.22 11.30 2.91
N GLY A 49 -1.50 10.89 2.89
CA GLY A 49 -2.42 11.13 1.76
C GLY A 49 -2.35 10.05 0.66
N GLY A 50 -1.70 8.92 0.98
CA GLY A 50 -1.45 7.82 0.08
C GLY A 50 -0.05 7.90 -0.53
N THR A 51 0.64 6.77 -0.49
CA THR A 51 2.02 6.58 -0.93
C THR A 51 2.08 5.66 -2.15
N ASP A 52 3.23 5.58 -2.80
CA ASP A 52 3.48 4.63 -3.91
C ASP A 52 4.33 3.43 -3.46
N LEU A 53 4.44 3.22 -2.15
CA LEU A 53 5.06 2.05 -1.53
C LEU A 53 4.09 1.47 -0.50
N LEU A 54 3.47 0.35 -0.85
CA LEU A 54 2.55 -0.35 0.05
C LEU A 54 3.26 -1.47 0.78
N THR A 55 3.03 -1.57 2.09
CA THR A 55 3.63 -2.62 2.93
C THR A 55 2.55 -3.38 3.68
N ILE A 56 2.57 -4.71 3.58
CA ILE A 56 1.70 -5.59 4.36
C ILE A 56 2.40 -5.90 5.68
N LEU A 57 1.79 -5.48 6.78
CA LEU A 57 2.29 -5.65 8.13
C LEU A 57 1.49 -6.73 8.88
N PRO A 58 2.11 -7.51 9.78
CA PRO A 58 1.41 -8.52 10.57
C PRO A 58 0.57 -7.93 11.72
N ALA A 59 0.69 -6.63 11.98
CA ALA A 59 -0.05 -5.91 13.01
C ALA A 59 -0.17 -4.43 12.62
N ARG A 60 -0.92 -3.64 13.41
CA ARG A 60 -0.97 -2.20 13.20
C ARG A 60 0.42 -1.58 13.39
N PRO A 61 0.80 -0.56 12.58
CA PRO A 61 2.14 0.00 12.60
C PRO A 61 2.63 0.46 13.99
N GLN A 62 1.71 0.96 14.83
CA GLN A 62 2.03 1.46 16.17
C GLN A 62 2.57 0.36 17.10
N TYR A 63 2.08 -0.88 16.96
CA TYR A 63 2.57 -2.01 17.75
C TYR A 63 3.94 -2.52 17.28
N LEU A 64 4.36 -2.14 16.07
CA LEU A 64 5.64 -2.51 15.47
C LEU A 64 6.70 -1.42 15.64
N GLY A 65 6.37 -0.31 16.32
CA GLY A 65 7.29 0.83 16.50
C GLY A 65 7.49 1.69 15.25
N PHE A 66 6.62 1.59 14.23
CA PHE A 66 6.71 2.44 13.06
C PHE A 66 6.20 3.86 13.33
N VAL A 67 6.91 4.83 12.77
CA VAL A 67 6.43 6.22 12.68
C VAL A 67 5.43 6.32 11.54
N VAL A 68 4.18 6.61 11.89
CA VAL A 68 3.08 6.74 10.92
C VAL A 68 2.84 8.21 10.62
N ALA A 69 3.02 8.59 9.36
CA ALA A 69 2.64 9.93 8.92
C ALA A 69 1.11 10.09 8.97
N PRO A 70 0.59 11.19 9.54
CA PRO A 70 -0.84 11.45 9.53
C PRO A 70 -1.34 11.58 8.08
N GLN A 71 -2.63 11.31 7.87
CA GLN A 71 -3.26 11.52 6.57
C GLN A 71 -3.18 13.01 6.21
N LYS A 72 -2.50 13.33 5.11
CA LYS A 72 -2.46 14.70 4.58
C LYS A 72 -3.80 15.00 3.93
N ILE A 73 -4.54 15.93 4.54
CA ILE A 73 -5.78 16.45 3.97
C ILE A 73 -5.39 17.63 3.07
N ILE A 74 -5.53 17.46 1.77
CA ILE A 74 -5.31 18.54 0.80
C ILE A 74 -6.64 19.28 0.59
N ASN A 75 -7.72 18.54 0.41
CA ASN A 75 -9.07 19.08 0.29
C ASN A 75 -10.07 17.98 0.68
N GLN A 76 -10.91 18.25 1.68
CA GLN A 76 -11.79 17.23 2.27
C GLN A 76 -12.74 16.58 1.24
N ASP A 77 -13.21 17.33 0.24
CA ASP A 77 -14.14 16.81 -0.77
C ASP A 77 -13.42 16.03 -1.87
N LEU A 78 -12.28 16.52 -2.33
CA LEU A 78 -11.46 15.84 -3.35
C LEU A 78 -10.80 14.58 -2.79
N ASP A 79 -10.35 14.60 -1.53
CA ASP A 79 -9.72 13.45 -0.88
C ASP A 79 -10.73 12.33 -0.68
N LYS A 80 -11.98 12.64 -0.29
CA LYS A 80 -13.08 11.67 -0.24
C LYS A 80 -13.35 11.04 -1.60
N ARG A 81 -13.44 11.86 -2.66
CA ARG A 81 -13.66 11.38 -4.04
C ARG A 81 -12.49 10.51 -4.54
N ARG A 82 -11.24 10.88 -4.22
CA ARG A 82 -10.03 10.13 -4.57
C ARG A 82 -9.94 8.77 -3.85
N ILE A 83 -10.39 8.69 -2.61
CA ILE A 83 -10.46 7.43 -1.86
C ILE A 83 -11.54 6.52 -2.45
N ALA A 84 -12.72 7.07 -2.78
CA ALA A 84 -13.81 6.31 -3.39
C ALA A 84 -13.47 5.80 -4.80
N SER A 85 -12.77 6.60 -5.62
CA SER A 85 -12.36 6.20 -6.97
C SER A 85 -11.19 5.19 -6.99
N ALA A 86 -10.44 5.08 -5.89
CA ALA A 86 -9.43 4.04 -5.70
C ALA A 86 -10.02 2.68 -5.25
N GLY A 87 -11.35 2.55 -5.18
CA GLY A 87 -12.03 1.27 -4.92
C GLY A 87 -12.05 0.86 -3.44
N PHE A 88 -11.99 1.80 -2.50
CA PHE A 88 -12.01 1.54 -1.05
C PHE A 88 -13.39 1.77 -0.38
N THR A 89 -14.49 1.63 -1.14
CA THR A 89 -15.85 1.66 -0.56
C THR A 89 -16.31 0.25 -0.22
#